data_AF-A0A3B9SLK9-F1
#
_entry.id   AF-A0A3B9SLK9-F1
#
_cell.length_a   1.000
_cell.length_b   1.000
_cell.length_c   1.000
_cell.angle_alpha   90.00
_cell.angle_beta   90.00
_cell.angle_gamma   90.00
#
_symmetry.space_group_name_H-M   'P 1'
#
loop_
_entity.id
_entity.type
_entity.pdbx_description
1 polymer ?
#
loop_
_entity_poly.entity_id
_entity_poly.type
_entity_poly.pdbx_seq_one_letter_code
_entity_poly.pdbx_strand_id
1 'polypeptide(L)' 'QFALLPQGQVEAADRVLNMVKQMDLEGFGNCTNTGACEVECPKGISIENIARMNREFLSASITSK' A
#
# COMPACT_ATOMS: atom_id res chain seq x y z
N GLN A 1 -2.68 10.35 -1.41
CA GLN A 1 -4.05 10.22 -0.84
C GLN A 1 -5.14 9.99 -1.90
N PHE A 2 -4.79 9.64 -3.15
CA PHE A 2 -5.74 9.44 -4.25
C PHE A 2 -6.73 8.27 -4.03
N ALA A 3 -6.36 7.28 -3.21
CA ALA A 3 -7.21 6.16 -2.84
C ALA A 3 -8.50 6.57 -2.10
N LEU A 4 -8.52 7.75 -1.46
CA LEU A 4 -9.68 8.25 -0.71
C LEU A 4 -10.65 9.06 -1.57
N LEU A 5 -10.26 9.36 -2.81
CA LEU A 5 -11.07 10.14 -3.73
C LEU A 5 -11.95 9.20 -4.56
N PRO A 6 -13.24 9.54 -4.79
CA PRO A 6 -14.14 8.72 -5.61
C PRO A 6 -13.56 8.40 -7.00
N GLN A 7 -12.82 9.34 -7.59
CA GLN A 7 -12.20 9.19 -8.91
C GLN A 7 -11.15 8.07 -8.95
N GLY A 8 -10.48 7.78 -7.82
CA GLY A 8 -9.44 6.77 -7.72
C GLY A 8 -9.96 5.36 -7.46
N GLN A 9 -11.27 5.16 -7.31
CA GLN A 9 -11.85 3.85 -6.96
C GLN A 9 -11.71 2.82 -8.09
N VAL A 10 -11.92 3.23 -9.34
CA VAL A 10 -11.86 2.33 -10.50
C VAL A 10 -10.46 1.77 -10.70
N GLU A 11 -9.43 2.60 -10.51
CA GLU A 11 -8.02 2.22 -10.67
C GLU A 11 -7.39 1.65 -9.39
N ALA A 12 -8.14 1.57 -8.28
CA ALA A 12 -7.55 1.28 -6.97
C ALA A 12 -6.85 -0.09 -6.92
N ALA A 13 -7.45 -1.12 -7.53
CA ALA A 13 -6.90 -2.47 -7.58
C ALA A 13 -5.59 -2.51 -8.39
N ASP A 14 -5.60 -1.99 -9.61
CA ASP A 14 -4.40 -1.95 -10.46
C ASP A 14 -3.31 -1.08 -9.82
N ARG A 15 -3.68 0.05 -9.22
CA ARG A 15 -2.76 0.94 -8.53
C ARG A 15 -2.06 0.24 -7.36
N VAL A 16 -2.80 -0.49 -6.52
CA VAL A 16 -2.19 -1.14 -5.35
C VAL A 16 -1.30 -2.31 -5.74
N LEU A 17 -1.68 -3.09 -6.76
CA LEU A 17 -0.85 -4.16 -7.32
C LEU A 17 0.46 -3.59 -7.88
N ASN A 18 0.39 -2.51 -8.66
CA ASN A 18 1.57 -1.84 -9.20
C ASN A 18 2.43 -1.19 -8.12
N MET A 19 1.81 -0.64 -7.06
CA MET A 19 2.52 -0.06 -5.92
C MET A 19 3.34 -1.11 -5.18
N VAL A 20 2.75 -2.26 -4.85
CA VAL A 20 3.47 -3.34 -4.17
C VAL A 20 4.55 -3.94 -5.07
N LYS A 21 4.26 -4.15 -6.35
CA LYS A 21 5.27 -4.59 -7.32
C LYS A 21 6.48 -3.64 -7.35
N GLN A 22 6.25 -2.34 -7.36
CA GLN A 22 7.34 -1.37 -7.32
C GLN A 22 8.07 -1.39 -5.97
N MET A 23 7.33 -1.56 -4.88
CA MET A 23 7.89 -1.69 -3.53
C MET A 23 8.86 -2.87 -3.42
N ASP A 24 8.52 -4.00 -4.04
CA ASP A 24 9.37 -5.20 -4.12
C ASP A 24 10.61 -4.96 -5.01
N LEU A 25 10.44 -4.31 -6.16
CA LEU A 25 11.54 -3.97 -7.08
C LEU A 25 12.56 -3.02 -6.43
N GLU A 26 12.08 -2.07 -5.64
CA GLU A 26 12.92 -1.11 -4.90
C GLU A 26 13.43 -1.69 -3.57
N GLY A 27 12.97 -2.87 -3.16
CA GLY A 27 13.44 -3.55 -1.95
C GLY A 27 13.03 -2.87 -0.64
N PHE A 28 11.94 -2.10 -0.64
CA PHE A 28 11.45 -1.40 0.56
C PHE A 28 10.98 -2.37 1.67
N GLY A 29 10.63 -3.61 1.31
CA GLY A 29 10.17 -4.63 2.26
C GLY A 29 8.81 -4.30 2.89
N ASN A 30 8.37 -5.17 3.79
CA ASN A 30 7.08 -5.05 4.48
C ASN A 30 7.24 -4.43 5.87
N CYS A 31 6.26 -3.63 6.30
CA CYS A 31 6.19 -3.16 7.68
C CYS A 31 5.63 -4.25 8.61
N THR A 32 6.19 -4.35 9.81
CA THR A 32 5.71 -5.23 10.89
C THR A 32 4.82 -4.46 11.88
N ASN A 33 4.06 -5.20 12.70
CA ASN A 33 3.19 -4.59 13.72
C ASN A 33 3.96 -3.86 14.85
N THR A 34 5.29 -3.99 14.92
CA THR A 34 6.13 -3.21 15.84
C THR A 34 6.19 -1.73 15.42
N GLY A 35 5.88 -1.41 14.17
CA GLY A 35 5.74 -0.03 13.71
C GLY A 35 7.06 0.70 13.45
N ALA A 36 8.19 -0.01 13.42
CA ALA A 36 9.50 0.58 13.14
C ALA A 36 9.54 1.33 11.79
N CYS A 37 8.76 0.88 10.80
CA CYS A 37 8.71 1.51 9.49
C CYS A 37 8.21 2.96 9.52
N GLU A 38 7.29 3.33 10.42
CA GLU A 38 6.75 4.70 10.49
C GLU A 38 7.77 5.67 11.10
N VAL A 39 8.54 5.20 12.08
CA VAL A 39 9.60 5.98 12.73
C VAL A 39 10.81 6.18 11.82
N GLU A 40 11.23 5.13 11.13
CA GLU A 40 12.42 5.15 10.27
C GLU A 40 12.14 5.76 8.88
N CYS A 41 10.88 5.78 8.44
CA CYS A 41 10.55 6.32 7.13
C CYS A 41 10.79 7.84 7.08
N PRO A 42 11.70 8.34 6.23
CA PRO A 42 11.98 9.78 6.11
C PRO A 42 10.80 10.57 5.54
N LYS A 43 9.77 9.88 5.03
CA LYS A 43 8.53 10.46 4.53
C LYS A 43 7.39 10.45 5.55
N GLY A 44 7.60 9.89 6.75
CA GLY A 44 6.61 9.87 7.82
C GLY A 44 5.30 9.21 7.39
N ILE A 45 5.38 8.11 6.66
CA ILE A 45 4.20 7.35 6.25
C ILE A 45 3.63 6.67 7.48
N SER A 46 2.41 7.05 7.86
CA SER A 46 1.75 6.45 9.02
C SER A 46 1.39 4.98 8.80
N ILE A 47 1.38 4.19 9.88
CA ILE A 47 0.98 2.78 9.84
C ILE A 47 -0.45 2.61 9.33
N GLU A 48 -1.36 3.57 9.51
CA GLU A 48 -2.73 3.48 8.98
C GLU A 48 -2.75 3.46 7.45
N ASN A 49 -1.85 4.19 6.80
CA ASN A 49 -1.73 4.17 5.34
C ASN A 49 -1.19 2.83 4.84
N ILE A 50 -0.22 2.26 5.55
CA ILE A 50 0.36 0.95 5.23
C ILE A 50 -0.68 -0.15 5.45
N ALA A 51 -1.42 -0.10 6.55
CA ALA A 51 -2.49 -1.03 6.84
C ALA A 51 -3.61 -0.98 5.79
N ARG A 52 -3.97 0.22 5.31
CA ARG A 52 -4.92 0.39 4.20
C ARG A 52 -4.40 -0.22 2.91
N MET A 53 -3.15 0.08 2.54
CA MET A 53 -2.51 -0.50 1.36
C MET A 53 -2.50 -2.03 1.42
N ASN A 54 -2.14 -2.63 2.56
CA ASN A 54 -2.14 -4.09 2.74
C ASN A 54 -3.54 -4.70 2.56
N ARG A 55 -4.59 -4.04 3.07
CA ARG A 55 -5.98 -4.49 2.89
C ARG A 55 -6.43 -4.39 1.43
N GLU A 56 -6.11 -3.28 0.76
CA GLU A 56 -6.39 -3.10 -0.67
C GLU A 56 -5.65 -4.15 -1.50
N PHE A 57 -4.38 -4.42 -1.20
CA PHE A 57 -3.56 -5.42 -1.88
C PHE A 57 -4.11 -6.83 -1.72
N LEU A 58 -4.51 -7.22 -0.50
CA LEU A 58 -5.13 -8.52 -0.24
C LEU A 58 -6.44 -8.68 -1.02
N SER A 59 -7.31 -7.66 -0.98
CA SER A 59 -8.56 -7.66 -1.75
C SER A 59 -8.28 -7.78 -3.25
N ALA A 60 -7.34 -6.98 -3.78
CA ALA A 60 -6.99 -6.99 -5.19
C ALA A 60 -6.39 -8.34 -5.62
N SER A 61 -5.50 -8.94 -4.82
CA SER A 61 -4.85 -10.21 -5.14
C SER A 61 -5.82 -11.39 -5.24
N ILE A 62 -6.97 -11.32 -4.55
CA ILE A 62 -8.00 -12.37 -4.57
C ILE A 62 -9.08 -12.10 -5.63
N THR A 63 -9.27 -10.85 -6.02
CA THR A 63 -10.39 -10.43 -6.90
C THR A 63 -9.96 -9.99 -8.30
N SER A 64 -8.69 -9.64 -8.51
CA SER A 64 -8.17 -9.29 -9.83
C SER A 64 -8.06 -10.56 -10.68
N LYS A 65 -8.60 -10.50 -11.89
CA LYS A 65 -8.51 -11.57 -12.90
C LYS A 65 -7.12 -11.67 -13.51
#